data_AF-A0AAJ6P9F3-F1
#
_entry.id   AF-A0AAJ6P9F3-F1
#
_cell.length_a   1.000
_cell.length_b   1.000
_cell.length_c   1.000
_cell.angle_alpha   90.00
_cell.angle_beta   90.00
_cell.angle_gamma   90.00
#
_symmetry.space_group_name_H-M   'P 1'
#
loop_
_entity.id
_entity.type
_entity.pdbx_description
1 polymer ?
#
loop_
_entity_poly.entity_id
_entity_poly.type
_entity_poly.pdbx_seq_one_letter_code
_entity_poly.pdbx_strand_id
1 'polypeptide(L)' 'MTDLVQELLKNFDHLTDSERLEFTSEILKRIIHLDLPLLSDEDLVLNAERLFLELDKRESAHE' A
#
# COMPACT_ATOMS: atom_id res chain seq x y z
N MET A 1 3.37 -12.57 4.11
CA MET A 1 4.46 -11.69 3.62
C MET A 1 5.70 -12.54 3.47
N THR A 2 6.41 -12.45 2.35
CA THR A 2 7.68 -13.16 2.14
C THR A 2 8.81 -12.38 2.80
N ASP A 3 9.86 -13.08 3.27
CA ASP A 3 11.02 -12.46 3.95
C ASP A 3 11.65 -11.33 3.13
N LEU A 4 11.66 -11.52 1.81
CA LEU A 4 12.18 -10.55 0.84
C LEU A 4 11.40 -9.22 0.83
N VAL A 5 10.07 -9.28 1.01
CA VAL A 5 9.22 -8.08 1.09
C VAL A 5 9.44 -7.36 2.41
N GLN A 6 9.69 -8.11 3.49
CA GLN A 6 9.91 -7.55 4.81
C GLN A 6 11.27 -6.84 4.91
N GLU A 7 12.29 -7.39 4.25
CA GLU A 7 13.60 -6.75 4.13
C GLU A 7 13.56 -5.48 3.28
N LEU A 8 12.82 -5.52 2.15
CA LEU A 8 12.59 -4.33 1.32
C LEU A 8 11.94 -3.18 2.11
N LEU A 9 10.90 -3.48 2.90
CA LEU A 9 10.21 -2.48 3.72
C LEU A 9 11.11 -1.90 4.81
N LYS A 10 11.90 -2.75 5.49
CA LYS A 10 12.89 -2.27 6.47
C LYS A 10 13.92 -1.34 5.84
N ASN A 11 14.43 -1.69 4.67
CA ASN A 11 15.38 -0.84 3.95
C ASN A 11 14.74 0.50 3.53
N PHE A 12 13.48 0.48 3.11
CA PHE A 12 12.72 1.69 2.81
C PHE A 12 12.51 2.58 4.05
N ASP A 13 12.23 1.98 5.21
CA ASP A 13 12.05 2.72 6.47
C ASP A 13 13.34 3.43 6.93
N HIS A 14 14.51 2.94 6.54
CA HIS A 14 15.80 3.56 6.85
C HIS A 14 16.23 4.67 5.87
N LEU A 15 15.49 4.87 4.76
CA LEU A 15 15.79 5.93 3.80
C LEU A 15 15.47 7.32 4.36
N THR A 16 16.26 8.31 3.94
CA THR A 16 15.95 9.74 4.18
C THR A 16 14.74 10.19 3.35
N ASP A 17 14.12 11.31 3.71
CA ASP A 17 12.95 11.83 2.98
C ASP A 17 13.23 12.07 1.49
N SER A 18 14.44 12.50 1.14
CA SER A 18 14.86 12.71 -0.25
C SER A 18 14.95 11.39 -1.02
N GLU A 19 15.52 10.36 -0.40
CA GLU A 19 15.65 9.03 -1.00
C GLU A 19 14.28 8.32 -1.12
N ARG A 20 13.40 8.53 -0.14
CA ARG A 20 12.00 8.03 -0.20
C ARG A 20 11.23 8.67 -1.35
N LEU A 21 11.40 9.97 -1.58
CA LEU A 21 10.79 10.67 -2.72
C LEU A 21 11.29 10.14 -4.06
N GLU A 22 12.59 9.92 -4.19
CA GLU A 22 13.19 9.33 -5.39
C GLU A 22 12.69 7.90 -5.63
N PHE A 23 12.69 7.07 -4.59
CA PHE A 23 12.19 5.70 -4.64
C PHE A 23 10.71 5.65 -5.02
N THR A 24 9.89 6.55 -4.47
CA THR A 24 8.47 6.67 -4.82
C THR A 24 8.30 7.11 -6.28
N SER A 25 9.13 8.03 -6.77
CA SER A 25 9.13 8.46 -8.18
C SER A 25 9.44 7.30 -9.13
N GLU A 26 10.45 6.48 -8.81
CA GLU A 26 10.81 5.30 -9.61
C GLU A 26 9.71 4.23 -9.61
N ILE A 27 9.03 4.03 -8.47
CA ILE A 27 7.84 3.17 -8.39
C ILE A 27 6.74 3.71 -9.30
N LEU A 28 6.41 5.00 -9.22
CA LEU A 28 5.37 5.61 -10.03
C LEU A 28 5.68 5.51 -11.53
N LYS A 29 6.94 5.73 -11.93
CA LYS A 29 7.40 5.53 -13.33
C LYS A 29 7.20 4.09 -13.78
N ARG A 30 7.49 3.10 -12.93
CA ARG A 30 7.25 1.68 -13.24
C ARG A 30 5.75 1.36 -13.30
N ILE A 31 4.93 1.93 -12.42
CA ILE A 31 3.48 1.74 -12.40
C ILE A 31 2.82 2.25 -13.68
N ILE A 32 3.29 3.36 -14.24
CA ILE A 32 2.77 3.89 -15.52
C ILE A 32 2.96 2.89 -16.67
N HIS A 33 3.95 2.00 -16.59
CA HIS A 33 4.20 0.95 -17.58
C HIS A 33 3.57 -0.39 -17.21
N LEU A 34 2.98 -0.53 -16.02
CA LEU A 34 2.17 -1.68 -15.67
C LEU A 34 0.78 -1.47 -16.27
N ASP A 35 0.35 -2.40 -17.12
CA ASP A 35 -1.06 -2.60 -17.44
C ASP A 35 -1.78 -3.10 -16.18
N LEU A 36 -2.01 -2.21 -15.24
CA LEU A 36 -2.90 -2.47 -14.14
C LEU A 36 -4.31 -2.51 -14.73
N PRO A 37 -5.05 -3.63 -14.56
CA PRO A 37 -6.44 -3.63 -14.94
C PRO A 37 -7.13 -2.48 -14.20
N LEU A 38 -7.95 -1.71 -14.93
CA LEU A 38 -8.79 -0.69 -14.32
C LEU A 38 -9.56 -1.36 -13.18
N LEU A 39 -9.46 -0.80 -11.97
CA LEU A 39 -10.24 -1.26 -10.82
C LEU A 39 -11.72 -1.25 -11.24
N SER A 40 -12.37 -2.41 -11.14
CA SER A 40 -13.80 -2.49 -11.35
C SER A 40 -14.54 -1.84 -10.18
N ASP A 41 -15.78 -1.42 -10.41
CA ASP A 41 -16.64 -0.92 -9.32
C ASP A 41 -16.81 -1.96 -8.20
N GLU A 42 -16.83 -3.26 -8.55
CA GLU A 42 -16.91 -4.37 -7.61
C GLU A 42 -15.65 -4.44 -6.73
N ASP A 43 -14.46 -4.31 -7.32
CA ASP A 43 -13.21 -4.26 -6.57
C ASP A 43 -13.16 -3.05 -5.63
N LEU A 44 -13.70 -1.90 -6.05
CA LEU A 44 -13.76 -0.71 -5.22
C LEU A 44 -14.65 -0.92 -3.99
N VAL A 45 -15.84 -1.53 -4.19
CA VAL A 45 -16.77 -1.86 -3.09
C VAL A 45 -16.14 -2.83 -2.10
N LEU A 46 -15.49 -3.90 -2.59
CA LEU A 46 -14.82 -4.88 -1.74
C LEU A 46 -13.66 -4.27 -0.93
N ASN A 47 -12.91 -3.36 -1.55
CA ASN A 47 -11.83 -2.64 -0.85
C ASN A 47 -12.38 -1.70 0.22
N ALA A 48 -13.48 -1.00 -0.06
CA ALA A 48 -14.14 -0.12 0.91
C ALA A 48 -14.67 -0.93 2.11
N GLU A 49 -15.37 -2.03 1.88
CA GLU A 49 -15.88 -2.91 2.94
C GLU A 49 -14.75 -3.40 3.85
N ARG A 50 -13.63 -3.83 3.27
CA ARG A 50 -12.45 -4.27 4.05
C ARG A 50 -11.91 -3.16 4.94
N LEU A 51 -11.84 -1.92 4.43
CA LEU A 51 -11.37 -0.76 5.19
C LEU A 51 -12.31 -0.43 6.34
N PHE A 52 -13.62 -0.40 6.11
CA PHE A 52 -14.61 -0.15 7.16
C PHE A 52 -14.55 -1.21 8.26
N LEU A 53 -14.48 -2.49 7.91
CA LEU A 53 -14.35 -3.57 8.90
C LEU A 53 -13.07 -3.48 9.73
N GLU A 54 -11.97 -3.00 9.16
CA GLU A 54 -10.73 -2.77 9.91
C GLU A 54 -10.87 -1.60 10.88
N LEU A 55 -11.51 -0.51 10.44
CA LEU A 55 -11.78 0.66 11.28
C LEU A 55 -12.71 0.30 12.44
N ASP A 56 -13.80 -0.42 12.19
CA ASP A 56 -14.74 -0.88 13.22
C ASP A 56 -14.01 -1.72 14.29
N LYS A 57 -13.14 -2.65 13.85
CA LYS A 57 -12.34 -3.46 14.78
C LYS A 57 -11.42 -2.63 15.66
N ARG A 58 -10.81 -1.58 15.08
CA ARG A 58 -9.96 -0.66 15.84
C ARG A 58 -10.78 0.15 16.84
N GLU A 59 -11.95 0.63 16.44
CA GLU A 59 -12.86 1.37 17.32
C GLU A 59 -13.34 0.49 18.48
N SER A 60 -13.81 -0.73 18.21
CA SER A 60 -14.22 -1.68 19.26
C SER A 60 -13.08 -2.11 20.19
N ALA A 61 -11.82 -2.06 19.73
CA ALA A 61 -10.65 -2.35 20.58
C ALA A 61 -10.27 -1.16 21.49
N HIS A 62 -10.87 0.02 21.27
CA HIS A 62 -10.66 1.25 22.01
C HIS A 62 -11.87 1.69 22.85
N GLU A 63 -12.93 0.88 22.90
CA GLU A 63 -14.01 0.93 23.91
C GLU A 63 -13.63 0.16 25.18
#